data_AF-A0A358DGW0-F1
#
_entry.id   AF-A0A358DGW0-F1
#
_cell.length_a   1.000
_cell.length_b   1.000
_cell.length_c   1.000
_cell.angle_alpha   90.00
_cell.angle_beta   90.00
_cell.angle_gamma   90.00
#
_symmetry.space_group_name_H-M   'P 1'
#
loop_
_entity.id
_entity.type
_entity.pdbx_description
1 polymer ?
#
loop_
_entity_poly.entity_id
_entity_poly.type
_entity_poly.pdbx_seq_one_letter_code
_entity_poly.pdbx_strand_id
1 'polypeptide(L)'
;MGKIIGIDLGTTNSCVSVMEGNEPVVIPNNEGKRTTPSVVAFVENGERKVGDPAKRQAITNPKHTVYSIKTFMGETFDQVQKEIGRVPYKVVRGDNNTPRVDINGQLYSPQEISAIVLQKMKQTAEDYLGQSVSEAVITVPAYFSDAQRQATKEAGEIAGLTVRRIVNEPTAAALAYGLDKQHKDSKIAVFDLGGGTFDISILELGDGVFEVKSTNGDTHLGGDDFDHRVIDWLAEEFLKDEGLDLRKDPMALQRL
;
A
#
# COMPACT_ATOMS: atom_id res chain seq x y z
N MET A 1 26.09 -0.88 13.04
CA MET A 1 25.02 -1.55 12.27
C MET A 1 23.77 -0.71 12.48
N GLY A 2 23.15 -0.20 11.42
CA GLY A 2 21.93 0.60 11.54
C GLY A 2 20.76 -0.26 12.02
N LYS A 3 19.71 0.36 12.59
CA LYS A 3 18.49 -0.37 12.93
C LYS A 3 17.79 -0.86 11.65
N ILE A 4 17.22 -2.06 11.70
CA ILE A 4 16.31 -2.57 10.66
C ILE A 4 14.91 -2.07 11.00
N ILE A 5 14.25 -1.42 10.04
CA ILE A 5 12.87 -0.93 10.22
C ILE A 5 11.85 -1.93 9.68
N GLY A 6 10.67 -1.97 10.30
CA GLY A 6 9.51 -2.68 9.77
C GLY A 6 8.62 -1.70 9.01
N ILE A 7 8.30 -1.99 7.75
CA ILE A 7 7.39 -1.16 6.95
C ILE A 7 6.19 -2.01 6.55
N ASP A 8 5.03 -1.55 7.00
CA ASP A 8 3.76 -1.97 6.40
C ASP A 8 3.49 -1.10 5.17
N LEU A 9 3.60 -1.69 3.97
CA LEU A 9 3.33 -1.01 2.70
C LEU A 9 1.90 -1.34 2.26
N GLY A 10 0.90 -0.63 2.77
CA GLY A 10 -0.50 -0.89 2.44
C GLY A 10 -1.00 -0.19 1.17
N THR A 11 -2.13 -0.65 0.64
CA THR A 11 -2.79 -0.08 -0.54
C THR A 11 -3.19 1.38 -0.32
N THR A 12 -3.80 1.69 0.82
CA THR A 12 -4.30 3.03 1.15
C THR A 12 -3.37 3.78 2.08
N ASN A 13 -2.78 3.10 3.06
CA ASN A 13 -1.89 3.70 4.06
C ASN A 13 -0.68 2.80 4.27
N SER A 14 0.44 3.42 4.57
CA SER A 14 1.67 2.76 5.00
C SER A 14 2.02 3.15 6.44
N CYS A 15 2.72 2.27 7.13
CA CYS A 15 3.15 2.45 8.52
C CYS A 15 4.60 2.01 8.67
N VAL A 16 5.38 2.69 9.51
CA VAL A 16 6.76 2.32 9.79
C VAL A 16 6.98 2.19 11.29
N SER A 17 7.70 1.13 11.67
CA SER A 17 8.03 0.81 13.05
C SER A 17 9.50 0.43 13.20
N VAL A 18 9.98 0.46 14.44
CA VAL A 18 11.33 0.07 14.81
C VAL A 18 11.31 -0.61 16.18
N MET A 19 12.27 -1.49 16.45
CA MET A 19 12.47 -2.03 17.79
C MET A 19 13.26 -1.03 18.66
N GLU A 20 12.71 -0.70 19.83
CA GLU A 20 13.40 0.03 20.89
C GLU A 20 13.58 -0.88 22.11
N GLY A 21 14.80 -1.42 22.25
CA GLY A 21 15.00 -2.54 23.16
C GLY A 21 14.19 -3.75 22.68
N ASN A 22 13.25 -4.21 23.52
CA ASN A 22 12.36 -5.33 23.22
C ASN A 22 10.95 -4.89 22.78
N GLU A 23 10.67 -3.59 22.73
CA GLU A 23 9.35 -3.06 22.40
C GLU A 23 9.29 -2.56 20.96
N PRO A 24 8.28 -2.95 20.17
CA PRO A 24 8.04 -2.34 18.86
C PRO A 24 7.41 -0.95 19.02
N VAL A 25 7.99 0.06 18.39
CA VAL A 25 7.49 1.43 18.39
C VAL A 25 7.09 1.84 16.98
N VAL A 26 5.83 2.27 16.82
CA VAL A 26 5.35 2.89 15.57
C VAL A 26 5.77 4.36 15.54
N ILE A 27 6.46 4.74 14.46
CA ILE A 27 7.06 6.07 14.32
C ILE A 27 6.02 7.03 13.71
N PRO A 28 5.74 8.19 14.35
CA PRO A 28 4.93 9.22 13.72
C PRO A 28 5.69 9.89 12.57
N ASN A 29 4.99 10.18 11.48
CA ASN A 29 5.53 10.97 10.37
C ASN A 29 5.63 12.46 10.72
N ASN A 30 6.20 13.26 9.81
CA ASN A 30 6.39 14.71 9.98
C ASN A 30 5.05 15.48 10.07
N GLU A 31 3.94 14.83 9.71
CA GLU A 31 2.58 15.32 9.87
C GLU A 31 1.93 14.93 11.21
N GLY A 32 2.68 14.27 12.11
CA GLY A 32 2.26 13.85 13.45
C GLY A 32 1.38 12.59 13.47
N LYS A 33 1.24 11.88 12.33
CA LYS A 33 0.40 10.69 12.21
C LYS A 33 1.24 9.42 12.23
N ARG A 34 0.68 8.35 12.79
CA ARG A 34 1.31 7.02 12.84
C ARG A 34 1.17 6.21 11.54
N THR A 35 0.40 6.71 10.60
CA THR A 35 0.29 6.16 9.25
C THR A 35 0.41 7.28 8.23
N THR A 36 0.88 6.95 7.04
CA THR A 36 1.04 7.86 5.93
C THR A 36 0.22 7.34 4.75
N PRO A 37 -0.65 8.16 4.12
CA PRO A 37 -1.35 7.74 2.91
C PRO A 37 -0.38 7.23 1.84
N SER A 38 -0.69 6.09 1.21
CA SER A 38 0.09 5.52 0.10
C SER A 38 -0.25 6.25 -1.20
N VAL A 39 0.00 7.56 -1.20
CA VAL A 39 -0.39 8.49 -2.27
C VAL A 39 0.83 9.29 -2.70
N VAL A 40 1.07 9.36 -4.00
CA VAL A 40 2.17 10.10 -4.62
C VAL A 40 1.59 11.09 -5.62
N ALA A 41 1.95 12.35 -5.47
CA ALA A 41 1.51 13.43 -6.33
C ALA A 41 2.70 14.03 -7.07
N PHE A 42 2.61 14.14 -8.39
CA PHE A 42 3.56 14.86 -9.21
C PHE A 42 3.04 16.28 -9.43
N VAL A 43 3.81 17.27 -9.00
CA VAL A 43 3.48 18.68 -9.18
C VAL A 43 4.38 19.31 -10.25
N GLU A 44 4.12 20.56 -10.58
CA GLU A 44 4.93 21.31 -11.54
C GLU A 44 6.41 21.34 -11.13
N ASN A 45 7.30 21.47 -12.12
CA ASN A 45 8.75 21.47 -11.95
C ASN A 45 9.38 20.15 -11.47
N GLY A 46 8.63 19.05 -11.49
CA GLY A 46 9.15 17.71 -11.16
C GLY A 46 9.23 17.43 -9.66
N GLU A 47 8.73 18.32 -8.81
CA GLU A 47 8.57 18.06 -7.39
C GLU A 47 7.53 16.94 -7.16
N ARG A 48 7.77 16.13 -6.14
CA ARG A 48 6.89 15.02 -5.73
C ARG A 48 6.42 15.26 -4.31
N LYS A 49 5.11 15.18 -4.10
CA LYS A 49 4.48 15.15 -2.78
C LYS A 49 4.11 13.70 -2.44
N VAL A 50 4.23 13.32 -1.18
CA VAL A 50 3.93 11.95 -0.71
C VAL A 50 3.10 12.03 0.57
N GLY A 51 2.12 11.15 0.75
CA GLY A 51 1.32 11.09 1.96
C GLY A 51 0.22 12.15 2.02
N ASP A 52 0.03 12.76 3.20
CA ASP A 52 -0.99 13.79 3.41
C ASP A 52 -0.90 14.98 2.43
N PRO A 53 0.29 15.56 2.15
CA PRO A 53 0.44 16.60 1.14
C PRO A 53 -0.05 16.19 -0.26
N ALA A 54 0.18 14.92 -0.65
CA ALA A 54 -0.30 14.39 -1.93
C ALA A 54 -1.82 14.18 -1.91
N LYS A 55 -2.35 13.59 -0.85
CA LYS A 55 -3.79 13.34 -0.69
C LYS A 55 -4.62 14.63 -0.73
N ARG A 56 -4.15 15.71 -0.10
CA ARG A 56 -4.87 17.00 -0.05
C ARG A 56 -5.09 17.64 -1.42
N GLN A 57 -4.16 17.46 -2.36
CA GLN A 57 -4.25 18.06 -3.69
C GLN A 57 -4.89 17.15 -4.74
N ALA A 58 -5.29 15.92 -4.38
CA ALA A 58 -5.82 14.93 -5.31
C ALA A 58 -7.03 15.46 -6.08
N ILE A 59 -7.89 16.25 -5.42
CA ILE A 59 -9.10 16.83 -6.01
C ILE A 59 -8.79 17.77 -7.19
N THR A 60 -7.76 18.61 -7.07
CA THR A 60 -7.41 19.60 -8.11
C THR A 60 -6.34 19.08 -9.07
N ASN A 61 -5.73 17.93 -8.78
CA ASN A 61 -4.69 17.32 -9.59
C ASN A 61 -4.87 15.78 -9.71
N PRO A 62 -6.04 15.29 -10.15
CA PRO A 62 -6.37 13.86 -10.09
C PRO A 62 -5.55 13.01 -11.06
N LYS A 63 -5.20 13.56 -12.23
CA LYS A 63 -4.45 12.81 -13.27
C LYS A 63 -2.97 12.59 -12.92
N HIS A 64 -2.42 13.37 -11.99
CA HIS A 64 -1.02 13.29 -11.55
C HIS A 64 -0.90 12.93 -10.07
N THR A 65 -2.00 12.50 -9.44
CA THR A 65 -2.00 11.95 -8.07
C THR A 65 -2.31 10.46 -8.14
N VAL A 66 -1.31 9.65 -7.82
CA VAL A 66 -1.34 8.19 -7.87
C VAL A 66 -1.63 7.65 -6.47
N TYR A 67 -2.64 6.79 -6.36
CA TYR A 67 -3.05 6.08 -5.15
C TYR A 67 -3.42 4.63 -5.53
N SER A 68 -3.60 3.74 -4.55
CA SER A 68 -3.93 2.32 -4.77
C SER A 68 -2.95 1.58 -5.70
N ILE A 69 -1.72 2.10 -5.87
CA ILE A 69 -0.75 1.53 -6.81
C ILE A 69 -0.38 0.07 -6.49
N LYS A 70 -0.58 -0.35 -5.23
CA LYS A 70 -0.32 -1.71 -4.76
C LYS A 70 -1.14 -2.76 -5.53
N THR A 71 -2.33 -2.42 -6.04
CA THR A 71 -3.15 -3.34 -6.85
C THR A 71 -2.54 -3.65 -8.22
N PHE A 72 -1.57 -2.85 -8.68
CA PHE A 72 -0.87 -3.05 -9.95
C PHE A 72 0.49 -3.76 -9.76
N MET A 73 0.95 -3.96 -8.52
CA MET A 73 2.28 -4.50 -8.23
C MET A 73 2.39 -5.95 -8.69
N GLY A 74 3.34 -6.24 -9.59
CA GLY A 74 3.62 -7.59 -10.08
C GLY A 74 2.52 -8.20 -10.96
N GLU A 75 1.54 -7.41 -11.37
CA GLU A 75 0.44 -7.83 -12.26
C GLU A 75 0.76 -7.53 -13.73
N THR A 76 -0.01 -8.16 -14.63
CA THR A 76 -0.01 -7.77 -16.06
C THR A 76 -1.09 -6.74 -16.34
N PHE A 77 -0.86 -5.87 -17.33
CA PHE A 77 -1.80 -4.84 -17.76
C PHE A 77 -3.17 -5.42 -18.11
N ASP A 78 -3.21 -6.59 -18.74
CA ASP A 78 -4.48 -7.27 -19.10
C ASP A 78 -5.29 -7.75 -17.88
N GLN A 79 -4.63 -8.08 -16.78
CA GLN A 79 -5.30 -8.59 -15.58
C GLN A 79 -5.94 -7.46 -14.74
N VAL A 80 -5.42 -6.24 -14.84
CA VAL A 80 -5.81 -5.10 -13.99
C VAL A 80 -6.74 -4.11 -14.69
N GLN A 81 -7.47 -4.53 -15.73
CA GLN A 81 -8.35 -3.63 -16.48
C GLN A 81 -9.46 -3.02 -15.61
N LYS A 82 -9.93 -3.77 -14.60
CA LYS A 82 -10.92 -3.31 -13.62
C LYS A 82 -10.37 -2.13 -12.81
N GLU A 83 -9.15 -2.27 -12.30
CA GLU A 83 -8.45 -1.26 -11.50
C GLU A 83 -8.07 -0.04 -12.35
N ILE A 84 -7.67 -0.25 -13.61
CA ILE A 84 -7.39 0.83 -14.57
C ILE A 84 -8.64 1.69 -14.79
N GLY A 85 -9.82 1.07 -14.94
CA GLY A 85 -11.09 1.79 -15.14
C GLY A 85 -11.57 2.58 -13.92
N ARG A 86 -10.93 2.38 -12.76
CA ARG A 86 -11.33 2.93 -11.46
C ARG A 86 -10.48 4.11 -10.99
N VAL A 87 -9.37 4.38 -11.67
CA VAL A 87 -8.42 5.43 -11.28
C VAL A 87 -8.40 6.56 -12.30
N PRO A 88 -8.23 7.83 -11.86
CA PRO A 88 -8.25 8.99 -12.75
C PRO A 88 -6.91 9.23 -13.47
N TYR A 89 -5.81 8.71 -12.92
CA TYR A 89 -4.49 8.79 -13.54
C TYR A 89 -4.36 7.78 -14.69
N LYS A 90 -3.51 8.10 -15.66
CA LYS A 90 -3.40 7.32 -16.88
C LYS A 90 -2.49 6.09 -16.65
N VAL A 91 -3.05 4.90 -16.83
CA VAL A 91 -2.30 3.64 -16.89
C VAL A 91 -2.22 3.16 -18.32
N VAL A 92 -1.02 2.82 -18.79
CA VAL A 92 -0.75 2.34 -20.15
C VAL A 92 -0.06 0.99 -20.12
N ARG A 93 -0.18 0.25 -21.22
CA ARG A 93 0.54 -1.00 -21.42
C ARG A 93 1.99 -0.69 -21.75
N GLY A 94 2.90 -1.09 -20.86
CA GLY A 94 4.34 -1.06 -21.09
C GLY A 94 4.85 -2.35 -21.71
N ASP A 95 6.18 -2.47 -21.75
CA ASP A 95 6.87 -3.65 -22.24
C ASP A 95 6.46 -4.91 -21.46
N ASN A 96 6.46 -6.06 -22.14
CA ASN A 96 6.10 -7.37 -21.59
C ASN A 96 4.74 -7.40 -20.87
N ASN A 97 3.77 -6.62 -21.36
CA ASN A 97 2.44 -6.54 -20.80
C ASN A 97 2.40 -6.03 -19.35
N THR A 98 3.35 -5.20 -18.94
CA THR A 98 3.36 -4.62 -17.58
C THR A 98 2.56 -3.31 -17.53
N PRO A 99 1.79 -3.03 -16.46
CA PRO A 99 1.15 -1.74 -16.30
C PRO A 99 2.21 -0.66 -16.01
N ARG A 100 2.02 0.52 -16.61
CA ARG A 100 2.83 1.72 -16.39
C ARG A 100 1.93 2.92 -16.14
N VAL A 101 2.27 3.73 -15.15
CA VAL A 101 1.61 5.02 -14.90
C VAL A 101 2.29 6.08 -15.76
N ASP A 102 1.52 6.73 -16.62
CA ASP A 102 1.98 7.81 -17.50
C ASP A 102 1.78 9.16 -16.82
N ILE A 103 2.89 9.79 -16.43
CA ILE A 103 2.92 11.13 -15.86
C ILE A 103 3.63 12.05 -16.86
N ASN A 104 2.86 12.81 -17.63
CA ASN A 104 3.36 13.76 -18.63
C ASN A 104 4.33 13.14 -19.66
N GLY A 105 4.06 11.91 -20.11
CA GLY A 105 4.89 11.18 -21.07
C GLY A 105 6.01 10.36 -20.43
N GLN A 106 6.26 10.51 -19.13
CA GLN A 106 7.18 9.65 -18.40
C GLN A 106 6.43 8.45 -17.82
N LEU A 107 6.92 7.25 -18.14
CA LEU A 107 6.33 5.99 -17.71
C LEU A 107 6.98 5.51 -16.42
N TYR A 108 6.17 5.39 -15.37
CA TYR A 108 6.57 4.85 -14.07
C TYR A 108 6.01 3.45 -13.88
N SER A 109 6.82 2.54 -13.38
CA SER A 109 6.40 1.24 -12.90
C SER A 109 5.66 1.35 -11.54
N PRO A 110 4.77 0.40 -11.21
CA PRO A 110 4.20 0.29 -9.86
C PRO A 110 5.27 0.23 -8.77
N GLN A 111 6.40 -0.43 -9.05
CA GLN A 111 7.55 -0.52 -8.15
C GLN A 111 8.17 0.86 -7.88
N GLU A 112 8.38 1.68 -8.91
CA GLU A 112 8.93 3.03 -8.75
C GLU A 112 8.00 3.95 -7.95
N ILE A 113 6.69 3.88 -8.18
CA ILE A 113 5.73 4.64 -7.38
C ILE A 113 5.73 4.16 -5.92
N SER A 114 5.72 2.85 -5.69
CA SER A 114 5.79 2.27 -4.34
C SER A 114 7.11 2.62 -3.63
N ALA A 115 8.21 2.68 -4.38
CA ALA A 115 9.51 3.09 -3.86
C ALA A 115 9.49 4.53 -3.34
N ILE A 116 8.74 5.44 -3.96
CA ILE A 116 8.57 6.82 -3.47
C ILE A 116 7.85 6.82 -2.10
N VAL A 117 6.87 5.94 -1.90
CA VAL A 117 6.20 5.76 -0.59
C VAL A 117 7.18 5.18 0.44
N LEU A 118 7.95 4.15 0.07
CA LEU A 118 8.97 3.54 0.93
C LEU A 118 10.10 4.53 1.29
N GLN A 119 10.48 5.43 0.39
CA GLN A 119 11.44 6.50 0.67
C GLN A 119 10.91 7.46 1.76
N LYS A 120 9.62 7.80 1.74
CA LYS A 120 9.00 8.58 2.83
C LYS A 120 9.00 7.81 4.15
N MET A 121 8.80 6.49 4.13
CA MET A 121 8.84 5.65 5.34
C MET A 121 10.26 5.56 5.91
N LYS A 122 11.25 5.37 5.04
CA LYS A 122 12.67 5.44 5.38
C LYS A 122 13.03 6.79 5.99
N GLN A 123 12.69 7.90 5.33
CA GLN A 123 12.98 9.25 5.83
C GLN A 123 12.33 9.48 7.20
N THR A 124 11.08 9.04 7.40
CA THR A 124 10.39 9.14 8.68
C THR A 124 11.15 8.42 9.79
N ALA A 125 11.69 7.23 9.51
CA ALA A 125 12.51 6.51 10.47
C ALA A 125 13.87 7.16 10.70
N GLU A 126 14.52 7.69 9.66
CA GLU A 126 15.80 8.40 9.77
C GLU A 126 15.68 9.68 10.61
N ASP A 127 14.62 10.47 10.37
CA ASP A 127 14.30 11.68 11.13
C ASP A 127 14.10 11.35 12.63
N TYR A 128 13.39 10.27 12.93
CA TYR A 128 13.15 9.81 14.29
C TYR A 128 14.40 9.27 14.99
N LEU A 129 15.21 8.48 14.28
CA LEU A 129 16.38 7.81 14.84
C LEU A 129 17.64 8.70 14.88
N GLY A 130 17.66 9.81 14.12
CA GLY A 130 18.83 10.68 13.98
C GLY A 130 20.02 10.03 13.27
N GLN A 131 19.78 8.98 12.48
CA GLN A 131 20.80 8.24 11.73
C GLN A 131 20.22 7.62 10.45
N SER A 132 21.09 7.30 9.49
CA SER A 132 20.69 6.64 8.24
C SER A 132 20.14 5.24 8.45
N VAL A 133 19.13 4.86 7.66
CA VAL A 133 18.52 3.53 7.63
C VAL A 133 18.72 2.91 6.25
N SER A 134 19.32 1.72 6.22
CA SER A 134 19.65 1.02 4.97
C SER A 134 18.96 -0.34 4.83
N GLU A 135 18.21 -0.78 5.82
CA GLU A 135 17.68 -2.14 5.90
C GLU A 135 16.24 -2.14 6.38
N ALA A 136 15.39 -2.98 5.76
CA ALA A 136 13.99 -3.07 6.11
C ALA A 136 13.43 -4.50 6.02
N VAL A 137 12.39 -4.75 6.80
CA VAL A 137 11.40 -5.81 6.58
C VAL A 137 10.15 -5.15 6.02
N ILE A 138 9.63 -5.66 4.91
CA ILE A 138 8.47 -5.07 4.21
C ILE A 138 7.32 -6.09 4.18
N THR A 139 6.10 -5.64 4.47
CA THR A 139 4.90 -6.49 4.44
C THR A 139 4.38 -6.69 3.01
N VAL A 140 3.71 -7.82 2.79
CA VAL A 140 2.88 -8.11 1.62
C VAL A 140 1.65 -8.93 2.05
N PRO A 141 0.55 -8.91 1.29
CA PRO A 141 -0.57 -9.81 1.51
C PRO A 141 -0.13 -11.27 1.50
N ALA A 142 -0.74 -12.12 2.30
CA ALA A 142 -0.38 -13.54 2.36
C ALA A 142 -0.61 -14.22 1.00
N TYR A 143 -1.67 -13.82 0.29
CA TYR A 143 -2.04 -14.37 -1.01
C TYR A 143 -1.28 -13.78 -2.21
N PHE A 144 -0.31 -12.89 -2.00
CA PHE A 144 0.54 -12.40 -3.09
C PHE A 144 1.34 -13.52 -3.77
N SER A 145 1.32 -13.51 -5.10
CA SER A 145 2.12 -14.39 -5.95
C SER A 145 3.62 -14.03 -5.91
N ASP A 146 4.46 -14.91 -6.45
CA ASP A 146 5.92 -14.70 -6.52
C ASP A 146 6.29 -13.41 -7.26
N ALA A 147 5.56 -13.07 -8.33
CA ALA A 147 5.79 -11.84 -9.10
C ALA A 147 5.50 -10.58 -8.27
N GLN A 148 4.42 -10.59 -7.47
CA GLN A 148 4.02 -9.45 -6.62
C GLN A 148 4.98 -9.28 -5.43
N ARG A 149 5.45 -10.40 -4.85
CA ARG A 149 6.49 -10.42 -3.82
C ARG A 149 7.80 -9.85 -4.34
N GLN A 150 8.21 -10.29 -5.53
CA GLN A 150 9.44 -9.83 -6.16
C GLN A 150 9.36 -8.34 -6.53
N ALA A 151 8.23 -7.88 -7.09
CA ALA A 151 7.99 -6.46 -7.36
C ALA A 151 8.06 -5.60 -6.07
N THR A 152 7.53 -6.09 -4.96
CA THR A 152 7.59 -5.38 -3.66
C THR A 152 9.02 -5.31 -3.14
N LYS A 153 9.79 -6.38 -3.29
CA LYS A 153 11.22 -6.39 -2.95
C LYS A 153 12.01 -5.38 -3.80
N GLU A 154 11.76 -5.35 -5.11
CA GLU A 154 12.36 -4.38 -6.04
C GLU A 154 12.02 -2.94 -5.66
N ALA A 155 10.77 -2.66 -5.27
CA ALA A 155 10.39 -1.34 -4.77
C ALA A 155 11.22 -0.91 -3.55
N GLY A 156 11.49 -1.85 -2.63
CA GLY A 156 12.41 -1.61 -1.50
C GLY A 156 13.84 -1.31 -1.94
N GLU A 157 14.35 -2.06 -2.91
CA GLU A 157 15.70 -1.85 -3.46
C GLU A 157 15.82 -0.48 -4.17
N ILE A 158 14.81 -0.10 -4.98
CA ILE A 158 14.72 1.22 -5.62
C ILE A 158 14.63 2.35 -4.58
N ALA A 159 13.99 2.10 -3.44
CA ALA A 159 13.93 3.04 -2.32
C ALA A 159 15.27 3.18 -1.55
N GLY A 160 16.30 2.42 -1.92
CA GLY A 160 17.59 2.40 -1.24
C GLY A 160 17.54 1.65 0.10
N LEU A 161 16.72 0.60 0.18
CA LEU A 161 16.64 -0.31 1.32
C LEU A 161 17.10 -1.71 0.90
N THR A 162 17.96 -2.31 1.71
CA THR A 162 18.23 -3.76 1.65
C THR A 162 17.05 -4.48 2.29
N VAL A 163 16.23 -5.14 1.48
CA VAL A 163 15.06 -5.88 1.96
C VAL A 163 15.51 -7.20 2.60
N ARG A 164 15.57 -7.23 3.93
CA ARG A 164 16.01 -8.39 4.72
C ARG A 164 14.98 -9.51 4.73
N ARG A 165 13.69 -9.15 4.68
CA ARG A 165 12.59 -10.10 4.65
C ARG A 165 11.36 -9.44 4.01
N ILE A 166 10.67 -10.21 3.19
CA ILE A 166 9.27 -9.98 2.87
C ILE A 166 8.44 -10.83 3.83
N VAL A 167 7.56 -10.20 4.60
CA VAL A 167 6.71 -10.87 5.59
C VAL A 167 5.25 -10.78 5.19
N ASN A 168 4.48 -11.84 5.42
CA ASN A 168 3.04 -11.79 5.17
C ASN A 168 2.37 -10.91 6.22
N GLU A 169 1.46 -10.04 5.80
CA GLU A 169 0.65 -9.14 6.65
C GLU A 169 0.00 -9.88 7.82
N PRO A 170 -0.76 -10.98 7.63
CA PRO A 170 -1.38 -11.68 8.75
C PRO A 170 -0.37 -12.35 9.69
N THR A 171 0.82 -12.73 9.18
CA THR A 171 1.92 -13.23 10.03
C THR A 171 2.51 -12.10 10.87
N ALA A 172 2.72 -10.92 10.29
CA ALA A 172 3.18 -9.74 11.03
C ALA A 172 2.17 -9.33 12.12
N ALA A 173 0.88 -9.35 11.80
CA ALA A 173 -0.20 -9.10 12.77
C ALA A 173 -0.22 -10.14 13.89
N ALA A 174 -0.04 -11.42 13.57
CA ALA A 174 0.05 -12.48 14.57
C ALA A 174 1.28 -12.33 15.49
N LEU A 175 2.44 -11.96 14.94
CA LEU A 175 3.64 -11.63 15.73
C LEU A 175 3.37 -10.48 16.69
N ALA A 176 2.73 -9.40 16.21
CA ALA A 176 2.35 -8.27 17.05
C ALA A 176 1.37 -8.67 18.17
N TYR A 177 0.38 -9.51 17.86
CA TYR A 177 -0.58 -10.03 18.84
C TYR A 177 0.04 -10.97 19.88
N GLY A 178 1.01 -11.80 19.45
CA GLY A 178 1.60 -12.86 20.24
C GLY A 178 2.78 -12.44 21.12
N LEU A 179 3.35 -11.25 20.91
CA LEU A 179 4.52 -10.74 21.66
C LEU A 179 4.37 -10.88 23.18
N ASP A 180 3.20 -10.54 23.73
CA ASP A 180 2.91 -10.59 25.18
C ASP A 180 2.24 -11.91 25.64
N LYS A 181 2.04 -12.87 24.73
CA LYS A 181 1.21 -14.07 24.96
C LYS A 181 1.99 -15.38 24.82
N GLN A 182 3.32 -15.33 24.96
CA GLN A 182 4.25 -16.42 24.62
C GLN A 182 4.04 -17.73 25.38
N HIS A 183 3.30 -17.74 26.49
CA HIS A 183 3.09 -18.93 27.34
C HIS A 183 1.73 -19.60 27.16
N LYS A 184 0.99 -19.27 26.09
CA LYS A 184 -0.32 -19.88 25.83
C LYS A 184 -0.39 -20.44 24.41
N ASP A 185 -0.55 -21.75 24.34
CA ASP A 185 -0.95 -22.41 23.11
C ASP A 185 -2.32 -21.88 22.69
N SER A 186 -2.36 -21.29 21.50
CA SER A 186 -3.59 -20.71 20.98
C SER A 186 -3.66 -20.86 19.47
N LYS A 187 -4.85 -21.19 19.00
CA LYS A 187 -5.19 -21.18 17.59
C LYS A 187 -5.96 -19.90 17.31
N ILE A 188 -5.46 -19.08 16.38
CA ILE A 188 -6.07 -17.81 16.00
C ILE A 188 -6.41 -17.80 14.52
N ALA A 189 -7.41 -16.98 14.20
CA ALA A 189 -7.69 -16.58 12.83
C ALA A 189 -7.34 -15.08 12.72
N VAL A 190 -6.49 -14.74 11.77
CA VAL A 190 -6.22 -13.34 11.40
C VAL A 190 -7.03 -13.05 10.15
N PHE A 191 -8.07 -12.23 10.31
CA PHE A 191 -8.89 -11.71 9.23
C PHE A 191 -8.42 -10.29 8.94
N ASP A 192 -7.82 -10.08 7.78
CA ASP A 192 -7.26 -8.79 7.35
C ASP A 192 -7.99 -8.32 6.09
N LEU A 193 -8.75 -7.23 6.20
CA LEU A 193 -9.47 -6.61 5.10
C LEU A 193 -9.00 -5.17 4.96
N GLY A 194 -8.05 -4.97 4.05
CA GLY A 194 -7.41 -3.70 3.81
C GLY A 194 -8.12 -2.86 2.73
N GLY A 195 -7.36 -1.90 2.19
CA GLY A 195 -7.84 -1.00 1.14
C GLY A 195 -8.05 -1.66 -0.22
N GLY A 196 -7.29 -2.71 -0.55
CA GLY A 196 -7.46 -3.41 -1.83
C GLY A 196 -7.18 -4.91 -1.77
N THR A 197 -6.92 -5.45 -0.58
CA THR A 197 -6.57 -6.85 -0.40
C THR A 197 -7.31 -7.41 0.81
N PHE A 198 -7.67 -8.68 0.71
CA PHE A 198 -8.29 -9.46 1.77
C PHE A 198 -7.46 -10.73 2.00
N ASP A 199 -7.11 -10.99 3.25
CA ASP A 199 -6.46 -12.22 3.68
C ASP A 199 -7.17 -12.83 4.89
N ILE A 200 -7.19 -14.16 4.94
CA ILE A 200 -7.56 -14.94 6.11
C ILE A 200 -6.51 -16.02 6.34
N SER A 201 -5.85 -15.98 7.49
CA SER A 201 -4.87 -16.99 7.90
C SER A 201 -5.26 -17.63 9.22
N ILE A 202 -5.14 -18.95 9.29
CA ILE A 202 -5.24 -19.71 10.55
C ILE A 202 -3.83 -19.99 11.05
N LEU A 203 -3.53 -19.55 12.26
CA LEU A 203 -2.22 -19.70 12.88
C LEU A 203 -2.33 -20.44 14.21
N GLU A 204 -1.29 -21.20 14.51
CA GLU A 204 -1.06 -21.79 15.83
C GLU A 204 0.14 -21.06 16.46
N LEU A 205 -0.07 -20.58 17.68
CA LEU A 205 0.93 -19.94 18.52
C LEU A 205 1.19 -20.87 19.69
N GLY A 206 2.43 -21.26 19.91
CA GLY A 206 2.83 -22.11 21.04
C GLY A 206 4.34 -22.15 21.18
N ASP A 207 4.85 -22.15 22.41
CA ASP A 207 6.29 -22.20 22.73
C ASP A 207 7.16 -21.16 21.97
N GLY A 208 6.61 -19.96 21.74
CA GLY A 208 7.28 -18.89 20.97
C GLY A 208 7.38 -19.15 19.46
N VAL A 209 6.77 -20.22 18.96
CA VAL A 209 6.66 -20.57 17.54
C VAL A 209 5.34 -20.09 16.97
N PHE A 210 5.39 -19.53 15.77
CA PHE A 210 4.23 -19.11 14.99
C PHE A 210 4.17 -19.98 13.73
N GLU A 211 3.13 -20.80 13.61
CA GLU A 211 2.95 -21.68 12.45
C GLU A 211 1.66 -21.33 11.71
N VAL A 212 1.79 -21.00 10.42
CA VAL A 212 0.63 -20.80 9.53
C VAL A 212 0.11 -22.16 9.11
N LYS A 213 -1.10 -22.50 9.51
CA LYS A 213 -1.76 -23.79 9.18
C LYS A 213 -2.46 -23.74 7.84
N SER A 214 -3.09 -22.61 7.53
CA SER A 214 -3.71 -22.36 6.25
C SER A 214 -3.83 -20.86 5.99
N THR A 215 -3.88 -20.49 4.71
CA THR A 215 -4.13 -19.12 4.28
C THR A 215 -5.00 -19.11 3.03
N ASN A 216 -5.87 -18.12 2.91
CA ASN A 216 -6.68 -17.85 1.72
C ASN A 216 -6.90 -16.33 1.64
N GLY A 217 -7.45 -15.83 0.53
CA GLY A 217 -7.64 -14.40 0.34
C GLY A 217 -8.04 -14.03 -1.07
N ASP A 218 -8.14 -12.73 -1.30
CA ASP A 218 -8.35 -12.11 -2.60
C ASP A 218 -7.51 -10.83 -2.66
N THR A 219 -6.58 -10.78 -3.62
CA THR A 219 -5.64 -9.65 -3.77
C THR A 219 -6.25 -8.44 -4.48
N HIS A 220 -7.53 -8.53 -4.88
CA HIS A 220 -8.28 -7.49 -5.62
C HIS A 220 -9.65 -7.22 -4.97
N LEU A 221 -9.72 -7.39 -3.65
CA LEU A 221 -10.90 -7.12 -2.81
C LEU A 221 -10.50 -6.28 -1.61
N GLY A 222 -11.07 -5.09 -1.47
CA GLY A 222 -10.85 -4.26 -0.27
C GLY A 222 -11.70 -3.01 -0.25
N GLY A 223 -11.35 -2.07 0.64
CA GLY A 223 -11.96 -0.75 0.80
C GLY A 223 -12.32 -0.04 -0.51
N ASP A 224 -11.43 -0.06 -1.50
CA ASP A 224 -11.62 0.54 -2.81
C ASP A 224 -12.88 -0.01 -3.51
N ASP A 225 -13.18 -1.31 -3.38
CA ASP A 225 -14.41 -1.88 -3.94
C ASP A 225 -15.67 -1.36 -3.24
N PHE A 226 -15.62 -1.16 -1.92
CA PHE A 226 -16.75 -0.60 -1.17
C PHE A 226 -16.98 0.85 -1.59
N ASP A 227 -15.92 1.65 -1.68
CA ASP A 227 -15.97 3.03 -2.13
C ASP A 227 -16.57 3.11 -3.54
N HIS A 228 -16.12 2.25 -4.47
CA HIS A 228 -16.69 2.22 -5.82
C HIS A 228 -18.17 1.86 -5.86
N ARG A 229 -18.65 0.95 -5.00
CA ARG A 229 -20.09 0.64 -4.95
C ARG A 229 -20.91 1.84 -4.47
N VAL A 230 -20.38 2.62 -3.54
CA VAL A 230 -21.04 3.84 -3.06
C VAL A 230 -20.99 4.94 -4.13
N ILE A 231 -19.84 5.13 -4.79
CA ILE A 231 -19.66 6.08 -5.90
C ILE A 231 -20.64 5.76 -7.04
N ASP A 232 -20.73 4.49 -7.46
CA ASP A 232 -21.63 4.07 -8.53
C ASP A 232 -23.08 4.36 -8.16
N TRP A 233 -23.50 4.03 -6.93
CA TRP A 233 -24.84 4.34 -6.44
C TRP A 233 -25.13 5.85 -6.45
N LEU A 234 -24.22 6.67 -5.91
CA LEU A 234 -24.40 8.13 -5.90
C LEU A 234 -24.43 8.73 -7.31
N ALA A 235 -23.56 8.25 -8.21
CA ALA A 235 -23.53 8.70 -9.60
C ALA A 235 -24.80 8.31 -10.37
N GLU A 236 -25.33 7.12 -10.12
CA GLU A 236 -26.59 6.65 -10.70
C GLU A 236 -27.79 7.47 -10.23
N GLU A 237 -27.88 7.76 -8.93
CA GLU A 237 -28.95 8.60 -8.40
C GLU A 237 -28.85 10.04 -8.93
N PHE A 238 -27.65 10.62 -8.96
CA PHE A 238 -27.45 11.96 -9.52
C PHE A 238 -27.80 12.03 -11.02
N LEU A 239 -27.47 10.99 -11.79
CA LEU A 239 -27.86 10.90 -13.20
C LEU A 239 -29.38 10.85 -13.38
N LYS A 240 -30.11 10.16 -12.49
CA LYS A 240 -31.58 10.10 -12.53
C LYS A 240 -32.21 11.44 -12.21
N ASP A 241 -31.70 12.13 -11.19
CA ASP A 241 -32.28 13.37 -10.68
C ASP A 241 -31.93 14.59 -11.57
N GLU A 242 -30.68 14.67 -12.03
CA GLU A 242 -30.13 15.86 -12.71
C GLU A 242 -29.82 15.64 -14.21
N GLY A 243 -29.91 14.39 -14.70
CA GLY A 243 -29.64 14.06 -16.11
C GLY A 243 -28.16 14.17 -16.50
N LEU A 244 -27.25 14.34 -15.55
CA LEU A 244 -25.81 14.52 -15.76
C LEU A 244 -25.01 13.35 -15.15
N ASP A 245 -24.08 12.80 -15.91
CA ASP A 245 -23.24 11.69 -15.45
C ASP A 245 -21.90 12.20 -14.87
N LEU A 246 -21.80 12.23 -13.54
CA LEU A 246 -20.62 12.72 -12.82
C LEU A 246 -19.35 11.94 -13.13
N ARG A 247 -19.46 10.67 -13.56
CA ARG A 247 -18.31 9.81 -13.88
C ARG A 247 -17.53 10.29 -15.11
N LYS A 248 -18.13 11.16 -15.93
CA LYS A 248 -17.48 11.75 -17.12
C LYS A 248 -16.59 12.95 -16.79
N ASP A 249 -16.70 13.50 -15.58
CA ASP A 249 -15.88 14.61 -15.11
C ASP A 249 -14.90 14.11 -14.04
N PRO A 250 -13.58 14.07 -14.33
CA PRO A 250 -12.58 13.58 -13.38
C PRO A 250 -12.52 14.37 -12.06
N MET A 251 -12.81 15.67 -12.06
CA MET A 251 -12.83 16.47 -10.84
C MET A 251 -14.08 16.19 -10.02
N ALA A 252 -15.22 16.02 -10.67
CA ALA A 252 -16.45 15.65 -9.99
C ALA A 252 -16.34 14.24 -9.38
N LEU A 253 -15.85 13.26 -10.17
CA LEU A 253 -15.63 11.90 -9.71
C LEU A 253 -14.64 11.82 -8.54
N GLN A 254 -13.60 12.66 -8.53
CA GLN A 254 -12.62 12.68 -7.43
C GLN A 254 -13.17 13.30 -6.14
N ARG A 255 -14.20 14.16 -6.24
CA ARG A 255 -14.88 14.78 -5.08
C ARG A 255 -15.97 13.89 -4.50
N LEU A 256 -16.56 13.04 -5.35
CA LEU A 256 -17.55 12.05 -4.99
C LEU A 256 -16.91 10.95 -4.14
#